data_AF-A0ABD3UF91-F1
#
_entry.id   AF-A0ABD3UF91-F1
#
_cell.length_a   1.000
_cell.length_b   1.000
_cell.length_c   1.000
_cell.angle_alpha   90.00
_cell.angle_beta   90.00
_cell.angle_gamma   90.00
#
_symmetry.space_group_name_H-M   'P 1'
#
loop_
_entity.id
_entity.type
_entity.pdbx_description
1 polymer ?
#
loop_
_entity_poly.entity_id
_entity_poly.type
_entity_poly.pdbx_seq_one_letter_code
_entity_poly.pdbx_strand_id
1 'polypeptide(L)'
;MRCGNCGGSHNDNCTFIGLKCANCRGPHNPKDKECSYYIKEKETIKLMDEQHLSYHQAKQQTLTNRSKTNKNQHLIKTEPTQQPTQQSQGESKQTPERKPNPTIPKIKPT
;
A
#
# COMPACT_ATOMS: atom_id res chain seq x y z
N MET A 1 -7.71 19.36 -12.44
CA MET A 1 -6.32 18.82 -12.45
C MET A 1 -6.28 17.44 -11.79
N ARG A 2 -5.28 16.59 -12.10
CA ARG A 2 -5.12 15.28 -11.45
C ARG A 2 -4.15 15.39 -10.28
N CYS A 3 -4.52 14.86 -9.13
CA CYS A 3 -3.71 14.93 -7.93
C CYS A 3 -2.58 13.89 -7.93
N GLY A 4 -1.36 14.32 -7.59
CA GLY A 4 -0.19 13.44 -7.47
C GLY A 4 -0.22 12.51 -6.25
N ASN A 5 -0.96 12.84 -5.19
CA ASN A 5 -1.03 12.04 -3.97
C ASN A 5 -2.05 10.89 -4.06
N CYS A 6 -3.29 11.21 -4.47
CA CYS A 6 -4.39 10.24 -4.50
C CYS A 6 -4.78 9.75 -5.90
N GLY A 7 -4.23 10.37 -6.96
CA GLY A 7 -4.54 10.05 -8.35
C GLY A 7 -5.94 10.46 -8.83
N GLY A 8 -6.73 11.12 -7.99
CA GLY A 8 -8.09 11.61 -8.29
C GLY A 8 -8.12 12.97 -8.98
N SER A 9 -9.33 13.40 -9.37
CA SER A 9 -9.57 14.70 -10.02
C SER A 9 -10.18 15.68 -9.02
N HIS A 10 -9.39 16.65 -8.56
CA HIS A 10 -9.85 17.74 -7.69
C HIS A 10 -8.93 18.95 -7.87
N ASN A 11 -9.45 20.14 -7.58
CA ASN A 11 -8.68 21.40 -7.65
C ASN A 11 -8.28 21.92 -6.26
N ASP A 12 -8.87 21.38 -5.19
CA ASP A 12 -8.61 21.77 -3.80
C ASP A 12 -7.52 20.92 -3.15
N ASN A 13 -7.19 21.23 -1.89
CA ASN A 13 -6.23 20.47 -1.09
C ASN A 13 -6.63 18.99 -0.97
N CYS A 14 -5.69 18.09 -1.26
CA CYS A 14 -5.90 16.67 -1.12
C CYS A 14 -5.95 16.28 0.36
N THR A 15 -7.05 15.65 0.80
CA THR A 15 -7.19 15.14 2.17
C THR A 15 -6.65 13.72 2.36
N PHE A 16 -6.14 13.10 1.30
CA PHE A 16 -5.59 11.74 1.34
C PHE A 16 -4.26 11.72 2.11
N ILE A 17 -4.25 11.02 3.24
CA ILE A 17 -3.07 10.81 4.09
C ILE A 17 -2.35 9.55 3.60
N GLY A 18 -1.64 9.66 2.46
CA GLY A 18 -0.90 8.55 1.87
C GLY A 18 -0.36 8.86 0.48
N LEU A 19 0.29 7.87 -0.12
CA LEU A 19 0.76 7.90 -1.50
C LEU A 19 0.03 6.84 -2.31
N LYS A 20 -0.37 7.20 -3.53
CA LYS A 20 -0.96 6.27 -4.49
C LYS A 20 -0.17 6.33 -5.78
N CYS A 21 0.43 5.20 -6.15
CA CYS A 21 1.19 5.09 -7.38
C CYS A 21 0.29 5.37 -8.60
N ALA A 22 0.67 6.31 -9.45
CA ALA A 22 -0.08 6.64 -10.66
C ALA A 22 -0.15 5.48 -11.66
N ASN A 23 0.83 4.57 -11.64
CA ASN A 23 0.99 3.49 -12.60
C ASN A 23 0.23 2.22 -12.18
N CYS A 24 0.49 1.71 -10.97
CA CYS A 24 -0.13 0.47 -10.48
C CYS A 24 -1.25 0.68 -9.45
N ARG A 25 -1.47 1.93 -9.00
CA ARG A 25 -2.47 2.33 -7.98
C ARG A 25 -2.24 1.78 -6.57
N GLY A 26 -1.07 1.20 -6.31
CA GLY A 26 -0.66 0.70 -4.99
C GLY A 26 -0.22 1.81 -4.01
N PRO A 27 -0.11 1.50 -2.71
CA PRO A 27 0.21 2.46 -1.65
C PRO A 27 1.71 2.75 -1.55
N HIS A 28 2.32 3.28 -2.61
CA HIS A 28 3.75 3.55 -2.69
C HIS A 28 4.05 4.69 -3.68
N ASN A 29 5.28 5.20 -3.68
CA ASN A 29 5.70 6.27 -4.59
C ASN A 29 5.85 5.72 -6.02
N PRO A 30 5.36 6.42 -7.07
CA PRO A 30 5.51 5.96 -8.46
C PRO A 30 6.95 5.61 -8.90
N LYS A 31 7.97 6.12 -8.21
CA LYS A 31 9.39 5.86 -8.47
C LYS A 31 9.96 4.65 -7.74
N ASP A 32 9.18 3.97 -6.91
CA ASP A 32 9.65 2.83 -6.13
C ASP A 32 9.95 1.63 -7.03
N LYS A 33 11.13 1.04 -6.84
CA LYS A 33 11.61 -0.11 -7.63
C LYS A 33 10.81 -1.39 -7.39
N GLU A 34 10.11 -1.44 -6.27
CA GLU A 34 9.19 -2.53 -5.89
C GLU A 34 7.83 -2.42 -6.60
N CYS A 35 7.59 -1.34 -7.36
CA CYS A 35 6.35 -1.17 -8.11
C CYS A 35 6.18 -2.28 -9.15
N SER A 36 5.10 -3.06 -9.05
CA SER A 36 4.80 -4.15 -9.98
C SER A 36 4.69 -3.70 -11.45
N TYR A 37 4.34 -2.44 -11.70
CA TYR A 37 4.37 -1.86 -13.03
C TYR A 37 5.81 -1.63 -13.52
N TYR A 38 6.65 -1.00 -12.69
CA TYR A 38 8.06 -0.76 -12.99
C TYR A 38 8.82 -2.05 -13.28
N ILE A 39 8.58 -3.10 -12.47
CA ILE A 39 9.20 -4.42 -12.66
C ILE A 39 8.85 -4.99 -14.05
N LYS A 40 7.57 -4.93 -14.46
CA LYS A 40 7.11 -5.41 -15.78
C LYS A 40 7.67 -4.59 -16.93
N GLU A 41 7.74 -3.28 -16.75
CA GLU A 41 8.29 -2.36 -17.75
C GLU A 41 9.79 -2.62 -17.97
N LYS A 42 10.55 -2.78 -16.89
CA LYS A 42 11.96 -3.15 -16.94
C LYS A 42 12.18 -4.48 -17.67
N GLU A 43 11.37 -5.49 -17.39
CA GLU A 43 11.42 -6.78 -18.10
C GLU A 43 11.12 -6.62 -19.60
N THR A 44 10.15 -5.78 -19.94
CA THR A 44 9.78 -5.50 -21.33
C THR A 44 10.91 -4.81 -22.08
N ILE A 45 11.52 -3.77 -21.48
CA ILE A 45 12.66 -3.05 -22.08
C ILE A 45 13.85 -4.01 -22.27
N LYS A 46 14.11 -4.88 -21.28
CA LYS A 46 15.16 -5.89 -21.40
C LYS A 46 14.92 -6.83 -22.59
N LEU A 47 13.68 -7.31 -22.79
CA LEU A 47 13.33 -8.15 -23.94
C LEU A 47 13.42 -7.39 -25.28
N MET A 48 13.13 -6.09 -25.30
CA MET A 48 13.31 -5.29 -26.52
C MET A 48 14.77 -5.28 -26.95
N ASP A 49 15.69 -5.10 -25.99
CA ASP A 49 17.13 -5.07 -26.25
C ASP A 49 17.66 -6.46 -26.67
N GLU A 50 17.28 -7.51 -25.94
CA GLU A 50 17.76 -8.87 -26.18
C GLU A 50 17.25 -9.51 -27.48
N GLN A 51 16.01 -9.20 -27.89
CA GLN A 51 15.37 -9.83 -29.05
C GLN A 51 15.11 -8.85 -30.21
N HIS A 52 15.55 -7.59 -30.08
CA HIS A 52 15.28 -6.53 -31.06
C HIS A 52 13.79 -6.38 -31.41
N LEU A 53 12.93 -6.54 -30.41
CA LEU A 53 11.47 -6.46 -30.57
C LEU A 53 10.96 -5.05 -30.35
N SER A 54 9.83 -4.72 -30.98
CA SER A 54 9.06 -3.55 -30.57
C SER A 54 8.54 -3.71 -29.14
N TYR A 55 8.30 -2.59 -28.45
CA TYR A 55 7.72 -2.60 -27.11
C TYR A 55 6.44 -3.43 -27.02
N HIS A 56 5.56 -3.31 -28.02
CA HIS A 56 4.31 -4.06 -28.06
C HIS A 56 4.55 -5.57 -28.11
N GLN A 57 5.46 -6.04 -28.98
CA GLN A 57 5.80 -7.46 -29.08
C GLN A 57 6.44 -7.98 -27.79
N ALA A 58 7.41 -7.24 -27.22
CA ALA A 58 8.05 -7.60 -25.96
C ALA A 58 7.04 -7.68 -24.80
N LYS A 59 6.09 -6.74 -24.72
CA LYS A 59 5.03 -6.74 -23.71
C LYS A 59 4.10 -7.95 -23.84
N GLN A 60 3.74 -8.36 -25.06
CA GLN A 60 2.93 -9.57 -25.27
C GLN A 60 3.69 -10.83 -24.84
N GLN A 61 5.00 -10.87 -25.09
CA GLN A 61 5.85 -11.99 -24.65
C GLN A 61 5.99 -12.05 -23.12
N THR A 62 6.20 -10.95 -22.39
CA THR A 62 6.30 -10.97 -20.92
C THR A 62 5.02 -11.52 -20.27
N LEU A 63 3.85 -11.13 -20.79
CA LEU A 63 2.55 -11.66 -20.36
C LEU A 63 2.43 -13.18 -20.61
N THR A 64 2.90 -13.63 -21.76
CA THR A 64 2.86 -15.05 -22.15
C THR A 64 3.84 -15.90 -21.33
N ASN A 65 5.06 -15.41 -21.10
CA ASN A 65 6.12 -16.13 -20.39
C ASN A 65 5.78 -16.32 -18.91
N ARG A 66 5.23 -15.28 -18.24
CA ARG A 66 4.73 -15.41 -16.86
C ARG A 66 3.65 -16.49 -16.71
N SER A 67 2.83 -16.68 -17.75
CA SER A 67 1.77 -17.71 -17.77
C SER A 67 2.34 -19.12 -17.92
N LYS A 68 3.51 -19.27 -18.55
CA LYS A 68 4.21 -20.56 -18.69
C LYS A 68 4.96 -20.94 -17.42
N THR A 69 5.63 -19.98 -16.76
CA THR A 69 6.33 -20.21 -15.49
C THR A 69 5.40 -20.65 -14.36
N ASN A 70 4.13 -20.20 -14.37
CA ASN A 70 3.16 -20.56 -13.33
C ASN A 70 2.66 -22.03 -13.41
N LYS A 71 2.78 -22.69 -14.56
CA LYS A 71 2.31 -24.08 -14.75
C LYS A 71 3.24 -25.15 -14.15
N ASN A 72 4.46 -24.79 -13.76
CA ASN A 72 5.44 -25.72 -13.20
C ASN A 72 5.57 -25.64 -11.65
N GLN A 73 4.58 -25.09 -10.94
CA GLN A 73 4.62 -24.98 -9.46
C GLN A 73 3.86 -26.09 -8.70
N HIS A 74 3.55 -27.23 -9.34
CA HIS A 74 3.10 -28.41 -8.58
C HIS A 74 4.30 -29.27 -8.17
N LEU A 75 4.93 -28.96 -7.04
CA LEU A 75 5.40 -29.92 -6.01
C LEU A 75 6.29 -29.21 -4.97
N ILE A 76 5.69 -28.45 -4.07
CA ILE A 76 6.14 -28.38 -2.67
C ILE A 76 4.88 -28.24 -1.80
N LYS A 77 4.46 -29.38 -1.26
CA LYS A 77 3.49 -29.47 -0.18
C LYS A 77 4.21 -28.99 1.08
N THR A 78 3.90 -27.79 1.53
CA THR A 78 4.08 -27.41 2.94
C THR A 78 2.76 -26.89 3.45
N GLU A 79 2.23 -27.67 4.39
CA GLU A 79 1.01 -27.50 5.15
C GLU A 79 0.91 -26.10 5.81
N PRO A 80 -0.32 -25.62 6.08
CA PRO A 80 -0.57 -24.30 6.64
C PRO A 80 -0.27 -24.29 8.14
N THR A 81 0.72 -23.50 8.57
CA THR A 81 0.84 -23.14 9.99
C THR A 81 -0.06 -21.93 10.25
N GLN A 82 -1.23 -22.20 10.84
CA GLN A 82 -2.15 -21.18 11.33
C GLN A 82 -1.78 -20.76 12.77
N GLN A 83 -1.57 -19.44 12.91
CA GLN A 83 -2.01 -18.56 14.02
C GLN A 83 -1.38 -18.75 15.43
N PRO A 84 -1.59 -17.83 16.40
CA PRO A 84 -1.97 -16.41 16.37
C PRO A 84 -1.04 -15.51 17.22
N THR A 85 -1.07 -14.19 17.07
CA THR A 85 -0.73 -13.29 18.20
C THR A 85 -1.94 -12.43 18.52
N GLN A 86 -2.45 -12.66 19.72
CA GLN A 86 -3.78 -12.33 20.17
C GLN A 86 -3.87 -10.86 20.58
N GLN A 87 -4.96 -10.24 20.16
CA GLN A 87 -5.62 -9.20 20.94
C GLN A 87 -5.98 -9.78 22.31
N SER A 88 -5.54 -9.14 23.41
CA SER A 88 -6.25 -9.29 24.68
C SER A 88 -7.39 -8.27 24.72
N GLN A 89 -8.60 -8.79 24.62
CA GLN A 89 -9.78 -8.16 25.20
C GLN A 89 -9.80 -8.46 26.70
N GLY A 90 -10.05 -7.43 27.49
CA GLY A 90 -10.49 -7.54 28.87
C GLY A 90 -11.62 -6.55 29.10
N GLU A 91 -12.85 -6.96 28.85
CA GLU A 91 -14.04 -6.29 29.36
C GLU A 91 -14.33 -6.80 30.77
N SER A 92 -14.28 -5.91 31.77
CA SER A 92 -15.20 -5.96 32.92
C SER A 92 -15.22 -4.64 33.69
N LYS A 93 -16.31 -3.92 33.43
CA LYS A 93 -17.07 -3.00 34.29
C LYS A 93 -16.61 -2.90 35.77
N GLN A 94 -16.11 -1.73 36.16
CA GLN A 94 -16.67 -0.94 37.28
C GLN A 94 -15.94 0.41 37.45
N THR A 95 -16.70 1.48 37.25
CA THR A 95 -16.44 2.82 37.77
C THR A 95 -16.37 2.78 39.30
N PRO A 96 -15.47 3.56 39.91
CA PRO A 96 -15.99 4.57 40.82
C PRO A 96 -15.36 5.94 40.59
N GLU A 97 -16.25 6.93 40.56
CA GLU A 97 -16.00 8.34 40.47
C GLU A 97 -15.00 8.83 41.53
N ARG A 98 -14.07 9.70 41.15
CA ARG A 98 -13.50 10.68 42.09
C ARG A 98 -13.82 12.08 41.58
N LYS A 99 -14.64 12.73 42.41
CA LYS A 99 -15.20 14.07 42.30
C LYS A 99 -14.12 15.14 42.07
N PRO A 100 -14.51 16.27 41.44
CA PRO A 100 -13.61 17.36 41.09
C PRO A 100 -13.08 18.05 42.34
N ASN A 101 -11.82 18.47 42.30
CA ASN A 101 -11.29 19.40 43.29
C ASN A 101 -11.50 20.84 42.78
N PRO A 102 -12.35 21.67 43.43
CA PRO A 102 -12.29 23.11 43.31
C PRO A 102 -11.10 23.61 44.15
N THR A 103 -10.56 24.81 43.97
CA THR A 103 -10.81 25.95 44.88
C THR A 103 -9.83 27.07 44.44
N ILE A 104 -10.28 28.09 43.71
CA ILE A 104 -10.72 29.45 44.13
C ILE A 104 -9.68 30.53 43.72
N PRO A 105 -10.13 31.72 43.29
CA PRO A 105 -9.33 32.73 42.60
C PRO A 105 -8.71 33.75 43.54
N LYS A 106 -7.65 34.44 43.09
CA LYS A 106 -7.15 35.67 43.72
C LYS A 106 -7.48 36.91 42.88
N ILE A 107 -8.58 37.56 43.27
CA ILE A 107 -8.83 39.01 43.49
C ILE A 107 -8.19 40.04 42.52
N LYS A 108 -9.06 40.80 41.83
CA LYS A 108 -8.91 42.13 41.15
C LYS A 108 -8.55 43.26 42.14
N PRO A 109 -8.59 44.57 41.77
CA PRO A 109 -7.97 45.33 40.68
C PRO A 109 -7.19 46.55 41.24
N THR A 110 -6.57 47.36 40.40
CA THR A 110 -6.34 48.80 40.67
C THR A 110 -6.36 49.57 39.35
#